data_AF-A0A897N850-F1
#
_entry.id   AF-A0A897N850-F1
#
_cell.length_a   1.000
_cell.length_b   1.000
_cell.length_c   1.000
_cell.angle_alpha   90.00
_cell.angle_beta   90.00
_cell.angle_gamma   90.00
#
_symmetry.space_group_name_H-M   'P 1'
#
loop_
_entity.id
_entity.type
_entity.pdbx_description
1 polymer ?
#
loop_
_entity_poly.entity_id
_entity_poly.type
_entity_poly.pdbx_seq_one_letter_code
_entity_poly.pdbx_strand_id
1 'polypeptide(L)'
;MDDPAERGSTRLGRRACLAGLGTAATVGLAGCATLSASPPAYDRTQSTFDPPERPYDETYSGSDVTMFRRGVRRLGYYPDATVPDDPTVEWSRPINAIGHTAAKSSPRPTPDGEGIVVASDTGRIYGFGLDGERRWAAQTGATYLGIHGTPTIVEETAIVGGYDGSMYAVDVETGDRVWRLSRAALDLAIAIGSSPAYWDGVLYFQTEHKHPASGRLWAVDAETGEPLWTDDQDIGGMPHPSPAIDPATERLVAGSNDGIVYAWEFPSLSFAWSFETGGEVKGTPPVYEGKTYVGSWDDSVYCLELLDGTERWSFETDGIVMSNPGVDPERGVVYVGSGDGRVYALDAATGERRWSTDVGGTVLGSLTVTPEAILVGSYDTNLYALDPETGAVRWRVPNRGHVTSEPVPHDGRIYYAERANLRDYWNDDRETELVENGHVYCLGPGE
;
A
#
# COMPACT_ATOMS: atom_id res chain seq x y z
N MET A 1 -22.34 53.70 -19.00
CA MET A 1 -23.09 52.50 -18.57
C MET A 1 -22.04 51.43 -18.37
N ASP A 2 -22.10 50.82 -17.20
CA ASP A 2 -20.98 50.31 -16.44
C ASP A 2 -20.29 49.05 -16.98
N ASP A 3 -19.06 48.87 -16.51
CA ASP A 3 -18.22 47.66 -16.48
C ASP A 3 -18.09 47.26 -14.98
N PRO A 4 -17.47 46.13 -14.52
CA PRO A 4 -17.21 44.78 -15.07
C PRO A 4 -17.60 43.63 -14.06
N ALA A 5 -17.25 42.38 -14.42
CA ALA A 5 -16.51 41.39 -13.59
C ALA A 5 -17.16 39.99 -13.41
N GLU A 6 -16.82 39.06 -14.31
CA GLU A 6 -16.81 37.63 -14.00
C GLU A 6 -15.52 37.28 -13.23
N ARG A 7 -15.69 36.71 -12.04
CA ARG A 7 -14.60 36.19 -11.21
C ARG A 7 -14.22 34.79 -11.68
N GLY A 8 -13.03 34.66 -12.27
CA GLY A 8 -12.30 33.40 -12.31
C GLY A 8 -11.75 33.06 -10.92
N SER A 9 -12.11 31.89 -10.40
CA SER A 9 -11.51 31.32 -9.19
C SER A 9 -10.26 30.56 -9.58
N THR A 10 -9.10 31.23 -9.52
CA THR A 10 -7.80 30.58 -9.48
C THR A 10 -7.53 30.15 -8.05
N ARG A 11 -7.51 28.84 -7.76
CA ARG A 11 -6.94 28.30 -6.53
C ARG A 11 -5.44 28.57 -6.54
N LEU A 12 -5.02 29.57 -5.76
CA LEU A 12 -3.62 29.89 -5.52
C LEU A 12 -3.06 28.89 -4.51
N GLY A 13 -1.98 28.19 -4.90
CA GLY A 13 -1.20 27.33 -4.02
C GLY A 13 -0.62 28.11 -2.83
N ARG A 14 -0.66 27.50 -1.64
CA ARG A 14 -0.14 28.08 -0.40
C ARG A 14 1.39 28.01 -0.34
N ARG A 15 2.08 28.79 -1.17
CA ARG A 15 3.49 29.15 -0.94
C ARG A 15 3.68 30.66 -1.06
N ALA A 16 3.56 31.38 0.05
CA ALA A 16 4.17 32.70 0.24
C ALA A 16 4.07 33.15 1.72
N CYS A 17 5.17 33.01 2.46
CA CYS A 17 5.86 34.08 3.20
C CYS A 17 6.69 33.49 4.34
N LEU A 18 8.01 33.45 4.16
CA LEU A 18 8.99 34.02 5.09
C LEU A 18 10.39 33.89 4.47
N ALA A 19 10.78 34.90 3.70
CA ALA A 19 12.17 35.14 3.35
C ALA A 19 12.55 36.55 3.77
N GLY A 20 13.45 36.63 4.75
CA GLY A 20 14.40 37.72 4.91
C GLY A 20 14.04 38.85 5.88
N LEU A 21 14.74 38.88 7.03
CA LEU A 21 15.60 40.01 7.42
C LEU A 21 16.66 39.51 8.41
N GLY A 22 17.92 39.90 8.16
CA GLY A 22 19.11 39.32 8.78
C GLY A 22 19.62 39.96 10.06
N THR A 23 20.51 39.18 10.70
CA THR A 23 21.63 39.52 11.60
C THR A 23 21.39 40.36 12.85
N ALA A 24 21.49 39.69 14.01
CA ALA A 24 22.30 40.13 15.13
C ALA A 24 22.82 38.90 15.90
N ALA A 25 24.14 38.76 15.99
CA ALA A 25 24.79 37.75 16.81
C ALA A 25 24.75 38.18 18.29
N THR A 26 24.14 37.36 19.14
CA THR A 26 24.35 37.41 20.60
C THR A 26 24.50 35.99 21.12
N VAL A 27 25.71 35.66 21.56
CA VAL A 27 26.02 34.44 22.30
C VAL A 27 25.29 34.52 23.65
N GLY A 28 24.31 33.64 23.86
CA GLY A 28 23.54 33.52 25.08
C GLY A 28 23.45 32.05 25.50
N LEU A 29 23.84 31.78 26.74
CA LEU A 29 24.04 30.47 27.35
C LEU A 29 22.84 29.52 27.23
N ALA A 30 23.18 28.23 27.08
CA ALA A 30 22.27 27.09 27.10
C ALA A 30 21.35 27.11 28.33
N GLY A 31 20.04 27.12 28.07
CA GLY A 31 18.99 26.75 29.00
C GLY A 31 18.15 25.67 28.34
N CYS A 32 18.12 24.48 28.95
CA CYS A 32 17.23 23.39 28.56
C CYS A 32 15.78 23.82 28.75
N ALA A 33 15.18 24.42 27.73
CA ALA A 33 13.74 24.51 27.60
C ALA A 33 13.31 23.37 26.67
N THR A 34 12.68 22.36 27.25
CA THR A 34 11.85 21.41 26.51
C THR A 34 10.74 22.21 25.83
N LEU A 35 10.97 22.60 24.57
CA LEU A 35 9.91 23.09 23.71
C LEU A 35 9.01 21.90 23.40
N SER A 36 8.02 21.67 24.26
CA SER A 36 6.82 20.95 23.89
C SER A 36 6.07 21.85 22.92
N ALA A 37 6.47 21.86 21.65
CA ALA A 37 5.57 22.27 20.59
C ALA A 37 4.38 21.31 20.70
N SER A 38 3.20 21.83 21.07
CA SER A 38 1.98 21.07 20.87
C SER A 38 1.87 20.86 19.37
N PRO A 39 1.73 19.62 18.87
CA PRO A 39 1.51 19.40 17.45
C PRO A 39 0.29 20.22 17.02
N PRO A 40 0.20 20.68 15.76
CA PRO A 40 -0.99 21.34 15.26
C PRO A 40 -2.19 20.44 15.57
N ALA A 41 -3.15 20.98 16.32
CA ALA A 41 -4.36 20.26 16.70
C ALA A 41 -5.23 20.10 15.45
N TYR A 42 -4.97 19.05 14.67
CA TYR A 42 -5.87 18.62 13.60
C TYR A 42 -7.20 18.19 14.22
N ASP A 43 -8.34 18.66 13.69
CA ASP A 43 -9.66 18.22 14.16
C ASP A 43 -9.90 16.77 13.74
N ARG A 44 -9.52 15.85 14.62
CA ARG A 44 -9.73 14.40 14.44
C ARG A 44 -11.21 14.03 14.44
N THR A 45 -12.07 14.81 15.06
CA THR A 45 -13.50 14.54 15.03
C THR A 45 -14.10 14.88 13.66
N GLN A 46 -13.42 15.76 12.90
CA GLN A 46 -13.93 16.49 11.75
C GLN A 46 -15.44 16.74 11.90
N SER A 47 -15.82 17.52 12.89
CA SER A 47 -17.24 17.75 13.26
C SER A 47 -18.14 18.30 12.15
N THR A 48 -17.56 18.67 11.00
CA THR A 48 -18.23 19.15 9.78
C THR A 48 -17.90 18.30 8.55
N PHE A 49 -17.43 17.06 8.76
CA PHE A 49 -17.10 16.12 7.70
C PHE A 49 -18.34 15.77 6.89
N ASP A 50 -18.24 15.98 5.58
CA ASP A 50 -19.27 15.67 4.60
C ASP A 50 -18.54 15.30 3.30
N PRO A 51 -17.94 14.10 3.23
CA PRO A 51 -17.17 13.70 2.06
C PRO A 51 -18.13 13.51 0.89
N PRO A 52 -17.80 14.01 -0.30
CA PRO A 52 -18.62 13.72 -1.47
C PRO A 52 -18.63 12.21 -1.73
N GLU A 53 -19.81 11.67 -2.06
CA GLU A 53 -19.87 10.35 -2.67
C GLU A 53 -19.11 10.36 -4.00
N ARG A 54 -18.23 9.37 -4.17
CA ARG A 54 -17.41 9.25 -5.38
C ARG A 54 -17.53 7.87 -5.97
N PRO A 55 -17.47 7.76 -7.31
CA PRO A 55 -17.25 6.50 -7.99
C PRO A 55 -16.11 5.70 -7.34
N TYR A 56 -16.26 4.37 -7.31
CA TYR A 56 -15.30 3.49 -6.65
C TYR A 56 -13.92 3.48 -7.32
N ASP A 57 -13.87 3.87 -8.59
CA ASP A 57 -12.66 4.09 -9.36
C ASP A 57 -12.03 5.48 -9.15
N GLU A 58 -12.71 6.41 -8.48
CA GLU A 58 -12.26 7.75 -8.09
C GLU A 58 -12.14 7.87 -6.56
N THR A 59 -11.21 7.12 -5.96
CA THR A 59 -11.08 7.03 -4.50
C THR A 59 -10.36 8.22 -3.85
N TYR A 60 -9.72 9.09 -4.65
CA TYR A 60 -9.09 10.35 -4.21
C TYR A 60 -9.05 11.37 -5.37
N SER A 61 -9.12 12.67 -5.10
CA SER A 61 -9.48 13.70 -6.12
C SER A 61 -8.29 14.36 -6.82
N GLY A 62 -7.07 14.00 -6.43
CA GLY A 62 -5.87 14.65 -6.92
C GLY A 62 -5.03 13.68 -7.76
N SER A 63 -4.56 14.16 -8.92
CA SER A 63 -3.45 13.55 -9.67
C SER A 63 -2.17 13.48 -8.85
N ASP A 64 -2.05 14.34 -7.84
CA ASP A 64 -0.82 14.56 -7.10
C ASP A 64 -0.59 13.51 -6.01
N VAL A 65 -1.49 12.52 -5.88
CA VAL A 65 -1.38 11.47 -4.87
C VAL A 65 -1.38 10.10 -5.53
N THR A 66 -0.34 9.31 -5.26
CA THR A 66 -0.31 7.89 -5.62
C THR A 66 -0.20 7.04 -4.37
N MET A 67 -1.06 6.03 -4.30
CA MET A 67 -1.17 5.14 -3.14
C MET A 67 -1.14 3.68 -3.59
N PHE A 68 -0.75 2.80 -2.68
CA PHE A 68 -0.87 1.35 -2.86
C PHE A 68 -2.33 0.95 -3.11
N ARG A 69 -2.57 0.15 -4.16
CA ARG A 69 -3.90 -0.30 -4.62
C ARG A 69 -4.88 0.80 -5.05
N ARG A 70 -4.34 1.89 -5.62
CA ARG A 70 -5.08 3.01 -6.25
C ARG A 70 -6.12 3.66 -5.31
N GLY A 71 -5.58 4.26 -4.26
CA GLY A 71 -6.25 5.17 -3.32
C GLY A 71 -6.84 4.49 -2.08
N VAL A 72 -7.64 5.23 -1.30
CA VAL A 72 -7.88 4.87 0.11
C VAL A 72 -8.75 3.62 0.31
N ARG A 73 -9.59 3.26 -0.66
CA ARG A 73 -10.43 2.04 -0.63
C ARG A 73 -9.69 0.77 -1.04
N ARG A 74 -8.45 0.88 -1.52
CA ARG A 74 -7.53 -0.23 -1.84
C ARG A 74 -8.07 -1.28 -2.83
N LEU A 75 -8.92 -0.89 -3.78
CA LEU A 75 -9.55 -1.85 -4.71
C LEU A 75 -8.54 -2.60 -5.59
N GLY A 76 -7.38 -2.00 -5.88
CA GLY A 76 -6.45 -2.52 -6.89
C GLY A 76 -7.03 -2.49 -8.30
N TYR A 77 -7.98 -1.58 -8.56
CA TYR A 77 -8.68 -1.42 -9.84
C TYR A 77 -8.21 -0.18 -10.59
N TYR A 78 -7.83 -0.37 -11.85
CA TYR A 78 -7.33 0.65 -12.76
C TYR A 78 -8.23 0.65 -14.04
N PRO A 79 -9.31 1.44 -14.10
CA PRO A 79 -10.28 1.48 -15.20
C PRO A 79 -9.67 1.99 -16.51
N ASP A 80 -8.77 2.96 -16.42
CA ASP A 80 -8.19 3.62 -17.60
C ASP A 80 -6.88 2.97 -18.06
N ALA A 81 -6.44 1.91 -17.35
CA ALA A 81 -5.20 1.25 -17.64
C ALA A 81 -5.33 0.30 -18.84
N THR A 82 -4.45 0.47 -19.82
CA THR A 82 -4.26 -0.49 -20.90
C THR A 82 -3.22 -1.53 -20.50
N VAL A 83 -3.50 -2.80 -20.79
CA VAL A 83 -2.58 -3.93 -20.56
C VAL A 83 -2.12 -4.47 -21.92
N PRO A 84 -0.81 -4.50 -22.22
CA PRO A 84 -0.32 -5.05 -23.47
C PRO A 84 -0.74 -6.52 -23.69
N ASP A 85 -1.06 -6.87 -24.93
CA ASP A 85 -1.41 -8.25 -25.33
C ASP A 85 -0.21 -9.20 -25.35
N ASP A 86 0.97 -8.68 -25.68
CA ASP A 86 2.23 -9.44 -25.74
C ASP A 86 3.36 -8.60 -25.13
N PRO A 87 3.42 -8.49 -23.78
CA PRO A 87 4.39 -7.64 -23.13
C PRO A 87 5.81 -8.22 -23.20
N THR A 88 6.80 -7.35 -23.36
CA THR A 88 8.22 -7.72 -23.23
C THR A 88 8.88 -6.96 -22.09
N VAL A 89 9.92 -7.56 -21.50
CA VAL A 89 10.73 -6.88 -20.46
C VAL A 89 11.55 -5.79 -21.14
N GLU A 90 11.13 -4.53 -21.01
CA GLU A 90 11.90 -3.38 -21.48
C GLU A 90 13.18 -3.23 -20.65
N TRP A 91 13.06 -3.35 -19.33
CA TRP A 91 14.19 -3.33 -18.42
C TRP A 91 13.87 -4.00 -17.08
N SER A 92 14.94 -4.39 -16.37
CA SER A 92 14.88 -4.78 -14.96
C SER A 92 16.12 -4.31 -14.19
N ARG A 93 15.99 -4.09 -12.88
CA ARG A 93 17.08 -3.64 -12.00
C ARG A 93 17.08 -4.42 -10.68
N PRO A 94 18.23 -4.91 -10.20
CA PRO A 94 18.29 -5.62 -8.94
C PRO A 94 18.10 -4.64 -7.79
N ILE A 95 17.12 -4.90 -6.93
CA ILE A 95 16.84 -4.05 -5.76
C ILE A 95 16.65 -4.86 -4.48
N ASN A 96 16.34 -6.15 -4.56
CA ASN A 96 15.97 -6.97 -3.42
C ASN A 96 17.01 -8.07 -3.19
N ALA A 97 17.40 -8.29 -1.93
CA ALA A 97 18.41 -9.26 -1.54
C ALA A 97 18.10 -9.96 -0.20
N ILE A 98 17.09 -9.49 0.55
CA ILE A 98 16.80 -9.99 1.89
C ILE A 98 15.62 -10.98 1.89
N GLY A 99 15.85 -12.13 2.53
CA GLY A 99 14.85 -13.16 2.78
C GLY A 99 13.86 -12.76 3.85
N HIS A 100 12.61 -12.57 3.44
CA HIS A 100 11.50 -12.32 4.34
C HIS A 100 10.18 -12.81 3.72
N THR A 101 9.22 -13.19 4.58
CA THR A 101 7.95 -13.77 4.16
C THR A 101 6.95 -12.73 3.65
N ALA A 102 7.15 -11.44 3.97
CA ALA A 102 6.30 -10.35 3.50
C ALA A 102 6.46 -10.07 2.00
N ALA A 103 5.36 -9.65 1.36
CA ALA A 103 5.34 -9.15 0.00
C ALA A 103 6.32 -7.99 -0.20
N LYS A 104 6.78 -7.78 -1.43
CA LYS A 104 7.71 -6.69 -1.75
C LYS A 104 6.94 -5.42 -2.06
N SER A 105 7.59 -4.29 -1.78
CA SER A 105 7.08 -2.96 -2.10
C SER A 105 6.71 -2.87 -3.58
N SER A 106 5.59 -2.21 -3.87
CA SER A 106 5.12 -2.03 -5.25
C SER A 106 5.66 -0.72 -5.81
N PRO A 107 6.15 -0.68 -7.06
CA PRO A 107 6.58 0.58 -7.65
C PRO A 107 5.40 1.55 -7.82
N ARG A 108 5.65 2.84 -7.56
CA ARG A 108 4.66 3.90 -7.73
C ARG A 108 5.11 4.86 -8.82
N PRO A 109 4.31 5.05 -9.88
CA PRO A 109 4.50 6.14 -10.81
C PRO A 109 4.56 7.46 -10.05
N THR A 110 5.49 8.31 -10.46
CA THR A 110 5.57 9.69 -9.97
C THR A 110 4.39 10.49 -10.53
N PRO A 111 3.85 11.48 -9.78
CA PRO A 111 2.71 12.26 -10.26
C PRO A 111 2.93 13.00 -11.59
N ASP A 112 4.18 13.34 -11.91
CA ASP A 112 4.57 13.91 -13.20
C ASP A 112 4.57 12.89 -14.37
N GLY A 113 4.42 11.60 -14.07
CA GLY A 113 4.46 10.51 -15.05
C GLY A 113 5.87 10.22 -15.60
N GLU A 114 6.93 10.85 -15.08
CA GLU A 114 8.26 10.74 -15.67
C GLU A 114 9.09 9.57 -15.12
N GLY A 115 8.63 8.89 -14.07
CA GLY A 115 9.39 7.82 -13.44
C GLY A 115 8.59 7.01 -12.43
N ILE A 116 9.32 6.23 -11.63
CA ILE A 116 8.77 5.44 -10.53
C ILE A 116 9.62 5.58 -9.27
N VAL A 117 8.96 5.50 -8.12
CA VAL A 117 9.59 5.31 -6.81
C VAL A 117 9.29 3.89 -6.31
N VAL A 118 10.31 3.19 -5.81
CA VAL A 118 10.15 1.85 -5.24
C VAL A 118 11.06 1.67 -4.03
N ALA A 119 10.54 1.06 -2.96
CA ALA A 119 11.32 0.72 -1.79
C ALA A 119 11.80 -0.74 -1.84
N SER A 120 12.89 -1.04 -1.16
CA SER A 120 13.59 -2.31 -1.25
C SER A 120 13.73 -2.99 0.11
N ASP A 121 13.76 -4.31 0.09
CA ASP A 121 14.03 -5.14 1.26
C ASP A 121 15.46 -4.96 1.83
N THR A 122 16.31 -4.16 1.19
CA THR A 122 17.64 -3.77 1.69
C THR A 122 17.62 -2.45 2.48
N GLY A 123 16.44 -1.84 2.63
CA GLY A 123 16.26 -0.55 3.30
C GLY A 123 16.58 0.65 2.42
N ARG A 124 16.71 0.45 1.11
CA ARG A 124 16.85 1.55 0.15
C ARG A 124 15.51 1.95 -0.45
N ILE A 125 15.40 3.22 -0.80
CA ILE A 125 14.35 3.75 -1.66
C ILE A 125 15.02 4.18 -2.95
N TYR A 126 14.43 3.85 -4.09
CA TYR A 126 14.98 4.13 -5.42
C TYR A 126 14.03 4.99 -6.23
N GLY A 127 14.58 5.93 -7.00
CA GLY A 127 13.92 6.61 -8.09
C GLY A 127 14.49 6.17 -9.43
N PHE A 128 13.63 5.73 -10.34
CA PHE A 128 13.99 5.34 -11.71
C PHE A 128 13.21 6.19 -12.71
N GLY A 129 13.83 6.52 -13.85
CA GLY A 129 13.11 6.99 -15.02
C GLY A 129 12.33 5.86 -15.70
N LEU A 130 11.41 6.20 -16.61
CA LEU A 130 10.65 5.20 -17.38
C LEU A 130 11.55 4.29 -18.25
N ASP A 131 12.75 4.74 -18.59
CA ASP A 131 13.80 4.00 -19.32
C ASP A 131 14.61 3.03 -18.43
N GLY A 132 14.35 3.02 -17.12
CA GLY A 132 15.05 2.20 -16.16
C GLY A 132 16.42 2.75 -15.76
N GLU A 133 16.77 3.97 -16.14
CA GLU A 133 17.92 4.66 -15.57
C GLU A 133 17.64 5.05 -14.12
N ARG A 134 18.58 4.71 -13.23
CA ARG A 134 18.45 5.07 -11.82
C ARG A 134 18.81 6.55 -11.64
N ARG A 135 17.84 7.35 -11.24
CA ARG A 135 18.02 8.78 -10.93
C ARG A 135 18.73 8.95 -9.59
N TRP A 136 18.26 8.24 -8.57
CA TRP A 136 18.80 8.30 -7.22
C TRP A 136 18.56 7.01 -6.42
N ALA A 137 19.24 6.90 -5.27
CA ALA A 137 19.02 5.86 -4.28
C ALA A 137 19.26 6.41 -2.87
N ALA A 138 18.25 6.38 -2.02
CA ALA A 138 18.31 6.84 -0.65
C ALA A 138 18.44 5.66 0.32
N GLN A 139 19.45 5.67 1.18
CA GLN A 139 19.61 4.65 2.23
C GLN A 139 18.86 5.07 3.50
N THR A 140 17.96 4.21 3.98
CA THR A 140 17.27 4.41 5.26
C THR A 140 17.96 3.66 6.40
N GLY A 141 17.44 3.81 7.63
CA GLY A 141 17.88 3.04 8.81
C GLY A 141 17.33 1.62 8.86
N ALA A 142 16.38 1.26 7.99
CA ALA A 142 15.75 -0.06 7.96
C ALA A 142 16.64 -1.11 7.26
N THR A 143 17.84 -1.35 7.76
CA THR A 143 18.84 -2.20 7.06
C THR A 143 18.75 -3.70 7.35
N TYR A 144 17.95 -4.12 8.34
CA TYR A 144 17.85 -5.53 8.75
C TYR A 144 16.85 -6.32 7.89
N LEU A 145 15.59 -5.91 7.86
CA LEU A 145 14.53 -6.50 7.02
C LEU A 145 14.00 -5.53 5.96
N GLY A 146 14.61 -4.34 5.83
CA GLY A 146 14.27 -3.43 4.75
C GLY A 146 12.92 -2.77 4.87
N ILE A 147 12.34 -2.54 3.70
CA ILE A 147 11.03 -1.93 3.51
C ILE A 147 10.19 -2.87 2.65
N HIS A 148 9.00 -3.19 3.14
CA HIS A 148 8.03 -4.03 2.46
C HIS A 148 6.74 -3.29 2.09
N GLY A 149 6.40 -2.25 2.85
CA GLY A 149 5.32 -1.33 2.51
C GLY A 149 5.57 -0.64 1.18
N THR A 150 4.48 -0.29 0.51
CA THR A 150 4.50 0.49 -0.73
C THR A 150 4.47 1.99 -0.37
N PRO A 151 5.36 2.83 -0.95
CA PRO A 151 5.33 4.25 -0.72
C PRO A 151 3.98 4.87 -1.09
N THR A 152 3.56 5.86 -0.33
CA THR A 152 2.52 6.79 -0.74
C THR A 152 3.20 8.08 -1.16
N ILE A 153 2.92 8.54 -2.38
CA ILE A 153 3.44 9.79 -2.89
C ILE A 153 2.36 10.85 -2.72
N VAL A 154 2.71 11.97 -2.09
CA VAL A 154 1.86 13.14 -1.95
C VAL A 154 2.66 14.31 -2.52
N GLU A 155 2.20 14.86 -3.63
CA GLU A 155 2.89 15.87 -4.41
C GLU A 155 4.34 15.42 -4.73
N GLU A 156 5.33 16.12 -4.22
CA GLU A 156 6.76 15.88 -4.46
C GLU A 156 7.39 14.93 -3.42
N THR A 157 6.61 14.35 -2.50
CA THR A 157 7.14 13.58 -1.36
C THR A 157 6.66 12.12 -1.36
N ALA A 158 7.59 11.18 -1.40
CA ALA A 158 7.33 9.75 -1.21
C ALA A 158 7.53 9.33 0.25
N ILE A 159 6.53 8.68 0.83
CA ILE A 159 6.47 8.39 2.27
C ILE A 159 6.26 6.89 2.50
N VAL A 160 7.13 6.27 3.30
CA VAL A 160 7.09 4.81 3.53
C VAL A 160 7.64 4.41 4.90
N GLY A 161 7.07 3.37 5.48
CA GLY A 161 7.52 2.76 6.73
C GLY A 161 8.59 1.68 6.53
N GLY A 162 9.50 1.54 7.49
CA GLY A 162 10.56 0.53 7.48
C GLY A 162 10.45 -0.50 8.60
N TYR A 163 11.10 -1.64 8.43
CA TYR A 163 11.27 -2.69 9.46
C TYR A 163 12.30 -2.32 10.55
N ASP A 164 12.54 -1.03 10.76
CA ASP A 164 13.16 -0.47 11.96
C ASP A 164 12.14 0.29 12.84
N GLY A 165 10.85 0.24 12.45
CA GLY A 165 9.75 0.93 13.11
C GLY A 165 9.70 2.43 12.86
N SER A 166 10.51 2.95 11.93
CA SER A 166 10.52 4.37 11.56
C SER A 166 9.85 4.60 10.21
N MET A 167 9.35 5.80 10.00
CA MET A 167 8.81 6.25 8.71
C MET A 167 9.72 7.31 8.09
N TYR A 168 9.82 7.25 6.77
CA TYR A 168 10.74 8.04 5.97
C TYR A 168 9.96 8.80 4.90
N ALA A 169 10.19 10.10 4.79
CA ALA A 169 9.76 10.91 3.67
C ALA A 169 10.97 11.35 2.86
N VAL A 170 10.92 11.12 1.56
CA VAL A 170 11.97 11.53 0.61
C VAL A 170 11.36 12.33 -0.52
N ASP A 171 12.12 13.29 -1.01
CA ASP A 171 11.79 14.05 -2.20
C ASP A 171 11.85 13.13 -3.42
N VAL A 172 10.82 13.18 -4.26
CA VAL A 172 10.63 12.28 -5.40
C VAL A 172 11.67 12.54 -6.50
N GLU A 173 12.10 13.79 -6.69
CA GLU A 173 13.04 14.16 -7.75
C GLU A 173 14.48 13.79 -7.38
N THR A 174 14.87 14.02 -6.12
CA THR A 174 16.26 13.95 -5.66
C THR A 174 16.58 12.74 -4.79
N GLY A 175 15.56 12.17 -4.13
CA GLY A 175 15.73 11.17 -3.07
C GLY A 175 16.22 11.74 -1.75
N ASP A 176 16.35 13.06 -1.62
CA ASP A 176 16.77 13.69 -0.38
C ASP A 176 15.71 13.52 0.70
N ARG A 177 16.15 13.28 1.93
CA ARG A 177 15.22 13.09 3.06
C ARG A 177 14.55 14.41 3.41
N VAL A 178 13.23 14.45 3.28
CA VAL A 178 12.37 15.55 3.74
C VAL A 178 12.24 15.50 5.26
N TRP A 179 11.77 14.37 5.81
CA TRP A 179 11.68 14.14 7.24
C TRP A 179 11.83 12.66 7.60
N ARG A 180 12.01 12.38 8.89
CA ARG A 180 11.97 11.02 9.46
C ARG A 180 11.19 11.04 10.76
N LEU A 181 10.14 10.23 10.83
CA LEU A 181 9.48 9.90 12.08
C LEU A 181 10.17 8.71 12.72
N SER A 182 10.87 8.95 13.82
CA SER A 182 11.60 7.93 14.56
C SER A 182 10.65 6.99 15.28
N ARG A 183 10.98 5.69 15.33
CA ARG A 183 10.26 4.70 16.15
C ARG A 183 10.07 5.12 17.62
N ALA A 184 10.95 5.97 18.15
CA ALA A 184 10.85 6.48 19.52
C ALA A 184 9.59 7.34 19.73
N ALA A 185 9.10 7.99 18.68
CA ALA A 185 7.85 8.74 18.69
C ALA A 185 6.62 7.88 18.33
N LEU A 186 6.86 6.61 17.98
CA LEU A 186 5.85 5.60 17.65
C LEU A 186 5.89 4.47 18.67
N ASP A 187 5.98 4.79 19.97
CA ASP A 187 5.99 3.83 21.08
C ASP A 187 6.93 2.64 20.90
N LEU A 188 8.13 2.93 20.39
CA LEU A 188 9.19 1.94 20.13
C LEU A 188 8.74 0.83 19.17
N ALA A 189 7.93 1.17 18.16
CA ALA A 189 7.59 0.29 17.05
C ALA A 189 8.84 -0.43 16.52
N ILE A 190 8.69 -1.70 16.17
CA ILE A 190 9.75 -2.53 15.60
C ILE A 190 9.66 -2.62 14.08
N ALA A 191 8.48 -2.44 13.51
CA ALA A 191 8.26 -2.43 12.08
C ALA A 191 7.04 -1.60 11.69
N ILE A 192 7.06 -1.11 10.45
CA ILE A 192 5.92 -0.55 9.75
C ILE A 192 5.85 -1.29 8.41
N GLY A 193 5.16 -2.45 8.41
CA GLY A 193 4.94 -3.24 7.20
C GLY A 193 3.79 -2.71 6.33
N SER A 194 2.88 -1.96 6.94
CA SER A 194 1.71 -1.39 6.27
C SER A 194 2.08 -0.23 5.32
N SER A 195 1.35 -0.12 4.22
CA SER A 195 1.48 0.99 3.27
C SER A 195 0.60 2.16 3.73
N PRO A 196 1.12 3.38 3.92
CA PRO A 196 0.33 4.50 4.46
C PRO A 196 -0.89 4.83 3.58
N ALA A 197 -2.08 4.96 4.16
CA ALA A 197 -3.21 5.61 3.48
C ALA A 197 -3.12 7.12 3.69
N TYR A 198 -3.38 7.92 2.67
CA TYR A 198 -3.39 9.37 2.78
C TYR A 198 -4.81 9.92 2.63
N TRP A 199 -5.22 10.76 3.56
CA TRP A 199 -6.47 11.53 3.48
C TRP A 199 -6.28 12.91 4.10
N ASP A 200 -6.50 13.94 3.29
CA ASP A 200 -6.58 15.36 3.71
C ASP A 200 -5.45 15.81 4.65
N GLY A 201 -4.20 15.63 4.19
CA GLY A 201 -3.00 16.01 4.95
C GLY A 201 -2.57 15.00 6.01
N VAL A 202 -3.27 13.89 6.17
CA VAL A 202 -3.00 12.89 7.21
C VAL A 202 -2.67 11.53 6.61
N LEU A 203 -1.64 10.89 7.17
CA LEU A 203 -1.27 9.50 6.91
C LEU A 203 -1.85 8.57 7.97
N TYR A 204 -2.36 7.42 7.55
CA TYR A 204 -2.88 6.35 8.41
C TYR A 204 -2.15 5.04 8.13
N PHE A 205 -1.64 4.38 9.15
CA PHE A 205 -0.86 3.15 9.00
C PHE A 205 -0.81 2.35 10.31
N GLN A 206 -0.50 1.06 10.22
CA GLN A 206 -0.30 0.19 11.37
C GLN A 206 1.19 -0.01 11.68
N THR A 207 1.54 -0.02 12.96
CA THR A 207 2.87 -0.37 13.49
C THR A 207 2.84 -1.73 14.17
N GLU A 208 3.99 -2.40 14.22
CA GLU A 208 4.22 -3.61 15.00
C GLU A 208 5.06 -3.30 16.25
N HIS A 209 4.72 -3.91 17.38
CA HIS A 209 5.43 -3.77 18.65
C HIS A 209 5.85 -5.13 19.20
N LYS A 210 6.94 -5.12 19.98
CA LYS A 210 7.48 -6.31 20.62
C LYS A 210 7.39 -6.15 22.14
N HIS A 211 6.82 -7.16 22.80
CA HIS A 211 6.62 -7.26 24.25
C HIS A 211 5.53 -6.33 24.85
N PRO A 212 4.24 -6.72 24.79
CA PRO A 212 3.69 -7.90 24.11
C PRO A 212 3.75 -7.76 22.57
N ALA A 213 3.55 -8.86 21.85
CA ALA A 213 3.38 -8.80 20.41
C ALA A 213 2.02 -8.13 20.12
N SER A 214 2.06 -6.89 19.66
CA SER A 214 0.87 -6.09 19.40
C SER A 214 1.11 -5.11 18.26
N GLY A 215 0.09 -4.31 17.95
CA GLY A 215 0.10 -3.27 16.96
C GLY A 215 -0.69 -2.06 17.38
N ARG A 216 -0.56 -0.99 16.60
CA ARG A 216 -1.32 0.25 16.78
C ARG A 216 -1.67 0.83 15.43
N LEU A 217 -2.86 1.41 15.32
CA LEU A 217 -3.20 2.30 14.21
C LEU A 217 -2.68 3.70 14.58
N TRP A 218 -1.92 4.30 13.68
CA TRP A 218 -1.39 5.64 13.81
C TRP A 218 -2.02 6.58 12.82
N ALA A 219 -2.13 7.84 13.23
CA ALA A 219 -2.36 8.93 12.33
C ALA A 219 -1.30 10.03 12.51
N VAL A 220 -0.71 10.46 11.40
CA VAL A 220 0.47 11.33 11.35
C VAL A 220 0.25 12.43 10.33
N ASP A 221 0.73 13.63 10.61
CA ASP A 221 0.73 14.75 9.67
C ASP A 221 1.66 14.43 8.48
N ALA A 222 1.14 14.48 7.25
CA ALA A 222 1.87 14.05 6.06
C ALA A 222 3.03 14.99 5.70
N GLU A 223 2.91 16.29 6.01
CA GLU A 223 3.90 17.31 5.67
C GLU A 223 5.10 17.27 6.62
N THR A 224 4.83 17.05 7.91
CA THR A 224 5.84 17.16 8.99
C THR A 224 6.29 15.83 9.56
N GLY A 225 5.49 14.77 9.40
CA GLY A 225 5.70 13.50 10.07
C GLY A 225 5.37 13.52 11.57
N GLU A 226 4.70 14.56 12.08
CA GLU A 226 4.32 14.64 13.50
C GLU A 226 3.17 13.67 13.83
N PRO A 227 3.29 12.83 14.88
CA PRO A 227 2.18 12.02 15.35
C PRO A 227 1.04 12.90 15.84
N LEU A 228 -0.16 12.61 15.35
CA LEU A 228 -1.37 13.35 15.67
C LEU A 228 -2.34 12.51 16.51
N TRP A 229 -2.33 11.20 16.33
CA TRP A 229 -3.15 10.25 17.08
C TRP A 229 -2.55 8.84 17.00
N THR A 230 -2.80 8.04 18.03
CA THR A 230 -2.60 6.60 18.01
C THR A 230 -3.72 5.93 18.78
N ASP A 231 -4.06 4.74 18.35
CA ASP A 231 -5.06 3.93 19.00
C ASP A 231 -4.59 3.40 20.35
N ASP A 232 -5.53 3.13 21.24
CA ASP A 232 -5.30 2.45 22.52
C ASP A 232 -5.76 0.99 22.52
N GLN A 233 -6.30 0.50 21.39
CA GLN A 233 -6.62 -0.92 21.23
C GLN A 233 -5.35 -1.78 21.24
N ASP A 234 -5.46 -2.95 21.88
CA ASP A 234 -4.43 -3.99 21.83
C ASP A 234 -4.62 -4.81 20.54
N ILE A 235 -4.37 -4.19 19.38
CA ILE A 235 -4.35 -4.91 18.11
C ILE A 235 -3.29 -6.02 18.27
N GLY A 236 -3.68 -7.29 18.27
CA GLY A 236 -2.76 -8.39 18.51
C GLY A 236 -1.90 -8.69 17.29
N GLY A 237 -0.97 -9.63 17.42
CA GLY A 237 -0.42 -10.35 16.26
C GLY A 237 0.54 -9.59 15.33
N MET A 238 1.01 -8.38 15.65
CA MET A 238 1.93 -7.61 14.78
C MET A 238 1.31 -7.33 13.39
N PRO A 239 0.38 -6.36 13.27
CA PRO A 239 -0.36 -6.12 12.03
C PRO A 239 0.54 -5.70 10.86
N HIS A 240 0.46 -6.46 9.78
CA HIS A 240 1.04 -6.15 8.47
C HIS A 240 0.09 -5.45 7.47
N PRO A 241 -1.23 -5.71 7.45
CA PRO A 241 -2.15 -5.14 6.47
C PRO A 241 -2.12 -3.61 6.40
N SER A 242 -2.47 -3.06 5.24
CA SER A 242 -2.61 -1.61 5.08
C SER A 242 -4.06 -1.20 5.39
N PRO A 243 -4.30 -0.06 6.06
CA PRO A 243 -5.67 0.38 6.32
C PRO A 243 -6.36 0.81 5.02
N ALA A 244 -7.62 0.41 4.88
CA ALA A 244 -8.53 0.92 3.87
C ALA A 244 -9.53 1.88 4.53
N ILE A 245 -9.87 2.96 3.82
CA ILE A 245 -10.78 4.00 4.30
C ILE A 245 -11.90 4.15 3.29
N ASP A 246 -13.14 4.13 3.76
CA ASP A 246 -14.30 4.56 2.99
C ASP A 246 -14.96 5.75 3.68
N PRO A 247 -14.65 6.97 3.20
CA PRO A 247 -15.24 8.21 3.69
C PRO A 247 -16.78 8.19 3.70
N ALA A 248 -17.39 7.62 2.66
CA ALA A 248 -18.84 7.65 2.48
C ALA A 248 -19.58 6.80 3.52
N THR A 249 -19.00 5.67 3.92
CA THR A 249 -19.51 4.83 5.01
C THR A 249 -18.95 5.24 6.37
N GLU A 250 -18.06 6.24 6.41
CA GLU A 250 -17.40 6.72 7.64
C GLU A 250 -16.68 5.60 8.40
N ARG A 251 -15.90 4.79 7.67
CA ARG A 251 -15.17 3.64 8.22
C ARG A 251 -13.74 3.55 7.74
N LEU A 252 -12.86 3.15 8.65
CA LEU A 252 -11.50 2.69 8.39
C LEU A 252 -11.41 1.23 8.85
N VAL A 253 -10.85 0.35 8.03
CA VAL A 253 -10.72 -1.09 8.33
C VAL A 253 -9.31 -1.59 8.05
N ALA A 254 -8.82 -2.51 8.87
CA ALA A 254 -7.56 -3.21 8.67
C ALA A 254 -7.57 -4.59 9.34
N GLY A 255 -6.80 -5.53 8.78
CA GLY A 255 -6.58 -6.84 9.40
C GLY A 255 -5.38 -6.85 10.35
N SER A 256 -5.21 -7.96 11.07
CA SER A 256 -4.00 -8.26 11.82
C SER A 256 -3.69 -9.76 11.86
N ASN A 257 -2.44 -10.11 12.18
CA ASN A 257 -2.02 -11.51 12.18
C ASN A 257 -2.50 -12.29 13.41
N ASP A 258 -3.22 -11.68 14.34
CA ASP A 258 -3.98 -12.42 15.36
C ASP A 258 -5.27 -13.03 14.80
N GLY A 259 -5.57 -12.77 13.53
CA GLY A 259 -6.75 -13.27 12.83
C GLY A 259 -7.97 -12.38 12.95
N ILE A 260 -7.82 -11.18 13.51
CA ILE A 260 -8.90 -10.23 13.71
C ILE A 260 -8.87 -9.13 12.64
N VAL A 261 -10.04 -8.81 12.13
CA VAL A 261 -10.32 -7.60 11.34
C VAL A 261 -10.84 -6.55 12.30
N TYR A 262 -10.22 -5.38 12.29
CA TYR A 262 -10.56 -4.24 13.13
C TYR A 262 -11.11 -3.11 12.29
N ALA A 263 -12.13 -2.43 12.81
CA ALA A 263 -12.64 -1.21 12.21
C ALA A 263 -12.81 -0.08 13.22
N TRP A 264 -12.60 1.12 12.72
CA TRP A 264 -12.79 2.37 13.41
C TRP A 264 -13.78 3.23 12.63
N GLU A 265 -14.53 4.05 13.35
CA GLU A 265 -15.23 5.16 12.76
C GLU A 265 -14.21 6.09 12.11
N PHE A 266 -14.51 6.56 10.91
CA PHE A 266 -13.71 7.54 10.21
C PHE A 266 -14.58 8.78 9.99
N PRO A 267 -14.17 9.96 10.43
CA PRO A 267 -12.78 10.35 10.74
C PRO A 267 -12.44 10.37 12.23
N SER A 268 -13.40 10.15 13.14
CA SER A 268 -13.24 10.25 14.61
C SER A 268 -12.19 9.29 15.19
N LEU A 269 -11.93 8.18 14.51
CA LEU A 269 -11.04 7.08 14.90
C LEU A 269 -11.46 6.39 16.20
N SER A 270 -12.71 6.52 16.63
CA SER A 270 -13.27 5.67 17.68
C SER A 270 -13.37 4.24 17.18
N PHE A 271 -12.96 3.28 18.00
CA PHE A 271 -13.15 1.86 17.70
C PHE A 271 -14.64 1.57 17.45
N ALA A 272 -14.92 0.86 16.35
CA ALA A 272 -16.29 0.56 15.91
C ALA A 272 -16.64 -0.91 16.16
N TRP A 273 -15.87 -1.83 15.58
CA TRP A 273 -16.14 -3.27 15.66
C TRP A 273 -14.88 -4.09 15.36
N SER A 274 -14.93 -5.37 15.73
CA SER A 274 -13.96 -6.38 15.32
C SER A 274 -14.64 -7.66 14.86
N PHE A 275 -13.98 -8.41 13.98
CA PHE A 275 -14.42 -9.71 13.48
C PHE A 275 -13.25 -10.70 13.55
N GLU A 276 -13.47 -11.84 14.19
CA GLU A 276 -12.47 -12.91 14.34
C GLU A 276 -12.64 -13.94 13.22
N THR A 277 -11.60 -14.10 12.39
CA THR A 277 -11.50 -15.21 11.43
C THR A 277 -10.87 -16.44 12.11
N GLY A 278 -10.73 -17.56 11.40
CA GLY A 278 -10.08 -18.76 11.93
C GLY A 278 -8.56 -18.76 11.87
N GLY A 279 -7.93 -17.76 11.24
CA GLY A 279 -6.49 -17.74 10.94
C GLY A 279 -5.94 -16.32 10.73
N GLU A 280 -4.63 -16.17 10.51
CA GLU A 280 -4.01 -14.84 10.40
C GLU A 280 -4.55 -14.02 9.20
N VAL A 281 -4.82 -12.73 9.41
CA VAL A 281 -5.17 -11.79 8.33
C VAL A 281 -3.92 -11.01 7.91
N LYS A 282 -3.31 -11.43 6.79
CA LYS A 282 -2.10 -10.82 6.22
C LYS A 282 -2.38 -9.84 5.09
N GLY A 283 -3.48 -10.07 4.37
CA GLY A 283 -3.86 -9.28 3.22
C GLY A 283 -4.45 -7.92 3.62
N THR A 284 -4.26 -6.92 2.77
CA THR A 284 -4.94 -5.63 2.81
C THR A 284 -6.36 -5.80 2.26
N PRO A 285 -7.41 -5.59 3.08
CA PRO A 285 -8.77 -5.79 2.62
C PRO A 285 -9.29 -4.56 1.84
N PRO A 286 -9.79 -4.71 0.60
CA PRO A 286 -10.43 -3.63 -0.14
C PRO A 286 -11.83 -3.33 0.41
N VAL A 287 -12.30 -2.11 0.18
CA VAL A 287 -13.65 -1.67 0.54
C VAL A 287 -14.46 -1.29 -0.70
N TYR A 288 -15.59 -1.97 -0.92
CA TYR A 288 -16.47 -1.76 -2.05
C TYR A 288 -17.95 -1.93 -1.64
N GLU A 289 -18.81 -1.00 -2.05
CA GLU A 289 -20.25 -0.96 -1.74
C GLU A 289 -20.61 -1.26 -0.28
N GLY A 290 -19.96 -0.56 0.66
CA GLY A 290 -20.19 -0.72 2.10
C GLY A 290 -19.75 -2.08 2.65
N LYS A 291 -18.94 -2.84 1.92
CA LYS A 291 -18.42 -4.15 2.31
C LYS A 291 -16.90 -4.16 2.27
N THR A 292 -16.32 -5.06 3.05
CA THR A 292 -14.88 -5.34 3.03
C THR A 292 -14.63 -6.81 2.75
N TYR A 293 -13.60 -7.12 1.96
CA TYR A 293 -13.27 -8.47 1.52
C TYR A 293 -11.94 -8.91 2.11
N VAL A 294 -11.94 -10.00 2.86
CA VAL A 294 -10.82 -10.37 3.73
C VAL A 294 -10.38 -11.78 3.41
N GLY A 295 -9.11 -11.94 3.06
CA GLY A 295 -8.46 -13.25 3.01
C GLY A 295 -7.85 -13.62 4.36
N SER A 296 -7.98 -14.88 4.75
CA SER A 296 -7.38 -15.41 5.97
C SER A 296 -6.59 -16.70 5.70
N TRP A 297 -5.66 -17.00 6.62
CA TRP A 297 -4.89 -18.24 6.61
C TRP A 297 -5.67 -19.47 7.10
N ASP A 298 -6.96 -19.32 7.39
CA ASP A 298 -7.90 -20.44 7.59
C ASP A 298 -8.49 -20.97 6.27
N ASP A 299 -7.76 -20.74 5.18
CA ASP A 299 -8.14 -21.10 3.82
C ASP A 299 -9.42 -20.41 3.30
N SER A 300 -9.91 -19.35 3.96
CA SER A 300 -11.18 -18.70 3.61
C SER A 300 -11.06 -17.25 3.15
N VAL A 301 -12.04 -16.83 2.34
CA VAL A 301 -12.34 -15.44 2.00
C VAL A 301 -13.65 -15.05 2.68
N TYR A 302 -13.68 -13.91 3.36
CA TYR A 302 -14.85 -13.37 4.03
C TYR A 302 -15.30 -12.08 3.35
N CYS A 303 -16.62 -11.87 3.29
CA CYS A 303 -17.22 -10.58 3.01
C CYS A 303 -17.96 -10.10 4.25
N LEU A 304 -17.54 -8.95 4.77
CA LEU A 304 -18.12 -8.35 5.96
C LEU A 304 -18.80 -7.03 5.59
N GLU A 305 -19.91 -6.72 6.24
CA GLU A 305 -20.47 -5.39 6.25
C GLU A 305 -19.51 -4.42 6.92
N LEU A 306 -19.19 -3.33 6.24
CA LEU A 306 -18.23 -2.37 6.75
C LEU A 306 -18.77 -1.59 7.95
N LEU A 307 -20.09 -1.41 8.03
CA LEU A 307 -20.71 -0.60 9.08
C LEU A 307 -20.57 -1.24 10.48
N ASP A 308 -20.77 -2.56 10.57
CA ASP A 308 -20.90 -3.29 11.84
C ASP A 308 -20.12 -4.62 11.91
N GLY A 309 -19.41 -5.02 10.86
CA GLY A 309 -18.60 -6.24 10.82
C GLY A 309 -19.39 -7.53 10.58
N THR A 310 -20.70 -7.46 10.30
CA THR A 310 -21.51 -8.66 10.07
C THR A 310 -21.05 -9.42 8.83
N GLU A 311 -20.79 -10.72 8.97
CA GLU A 311 -20.49 -11.59 7.82
C GLU A 311 -21.71 -11.71 6.89
N ARG A 312 -21.50 -11.43 5.60
CA ARG A 312 -22.49 -11.64 4.54
C ARG A 312 -22.35 -13.01 3.90
N TRP A 313 -21.12 -13.37 3.60
CA TRP A 313 -20.75 -14.66 3.02
C TRP A 313 -19.29 -14.96 3.33
N SER A 314 -18.95 -16.24 3.25
CA SER A 314 -17.59 -16.75 3.23
C SER A 314 -17.43 -17.76 2.09
N PHE A 315 -16.20 -17.90 1.59
CA PHE A 315 -15.82 -18.81 0.52
C PHE A 315 -14.55 -19.55 0.90
N GLU A 316 -14.61 -20.88 0.95
CA GLU A 316 -13.47 -21.75 1.24
C GLU A 316 -12.64 -21.99 -0.04
N THR A 317 -11.32 -21.84 0.09
CA THR A 317 -10.32 -22.20 -0.91
C THR A 317 -9.55 -23.43 -0.41
N ASP A 318 -8.71 -24.03 -1.26
CA ASP A 318 -7.92 -25.22 -0.87
C ASP A 318 -6.54 -24.84 -0.26
N GLY A 319 -6.37 -23.60 0.23
CA GLY A 319 -5.15 -23.14 0.87
C GLY A 319 -5.17 -21.67 1.31
N ILE A 320 -4.16 -21.24 2.05
CA ILE A 320 -4.17 -19.93 2.73
C ILE A 320 -4.47 -18.76 1.79
N VAL A 321 -5.25 -17.79 2.25
CA VAL A 321 -5.52 -16.56 1.50
C VAL A 321 -4.73 -15.40 2.10
N MET A 322 -3.51 -15.21 1.60
CA MET A 322 -2.66 -14.05 1.95
C MET A 322 -2.82 -12.87 0.99
N SER A 323 -3.25 -13.14 -0.25
CA SER A 323 -3.28 -12.13 -1.31
C SER A 323 -4.13 -10.93 -0.93
N ASN A 324 -3.88 -9.80 -1.59
CA ASN A 324 -4.73 -8.61 -1.47
C ASN A 324 -5.83 -8.68 -2.55
N PRO A 325 -7.12 -8.86 -2.17
CA PRO A 325 -8.19 -9.04 -3.14
C PRO A 325 -8.35 -7.83 -4.07
N GLY A 326 -8.45 -8.09 -5.38
CA GLY A 326 -8.79 -7.09 -6.38
C GLY A 326 -10.29 -7.01 -6.59
N VAL A 327 -10.87 -5.82 -6.69
CA VAL A 327 -12.32 -5.66 -6.94
C VAL A 327 -12.53 -4.99 -8.29
N ASP A 328 -13.43 -5.51 -9.12
CA ASP A 328 -13.93 -4.87 -10.34
C ASP A 328 -15.33 -4.30 -10.08
N PRO A 329 -15.44 -2.97 -9.85
CA PRO A 329 -16.73 -2.30 -9.65
C PRO A 329 -17.69 -2.44 -10.83
N GLU A 330 -17.18 -2.50 -12.06
CA GLU A 330 -18.02 -2.53 -13.26
C GLU A 330 -18.67 -3.92 -13.43
N ARG A 331 -17.97 -4.98 -13.05
CA ARG A 331 -18.46 -6.37 -13.14
C ARG A 331 -19.07 -6.89 -11.84
N GLY A 332 -18.87 -6.19 -10.72
CA GLY A 332 -19.26 -6.66 -9.38
C GLY A 332 -18.53 -7.96 -9.01
N VAL A 333 -17.21 -8.01 -9.22
CA VAL A 333 -16.39 -9.22 -8.98
C VAL A 333 -15.25 -8.93 -8.03
N VAL A 334 -14.99 -9.87 -7.13
CA VAL A 334 -13.80 -9.90 -6.29
C VAL A 334 -12.88 -11.01 -6.77
N TYR A 335 -11.63 -10.67 -7.08
CA TYR A 335 -10.59 -11.58 -7.49
C TYR A 335 -9.64 -11.84 -6.32
N VAL A 336 -9.36 -13.11 -6.05
CA VAL A 336 -8.55 -13.53 -4.91
C VAL A 336 -7.54 -14.58 -5.34
N GLY A 337 -6.29 -14.44 -4.89
CA GLY A 337 -5.25 -15.47 -5.02
C GLY A 337 -5.14 -16.31 -3.74
N SER A 338 -4.93 -17.62 -3.90
CA SER A 338 -4.77 -18.56 -2.79
C SER A 338 -3.41 -19.27 -2.83
N GLY A 339 -3.02 -19.81 -1.68
CA GLY A 339 -1.87 -20.67 -1.48
C GLY A 339 -1.95 -21.98 -2.26
N ASP A 340 -3.14 -22.39 -2.67
CA ASP A 340 -3.42 -23.56 -3.53
C ASP A 340 -2.94 -23.40 -4.99
N GLY A 341 -2.44 -22.20 -5.34
CA GLY A 341 -1.94 -21.86 -6.66
C GLY A 341 -3.00 -21.38 -7.65
N ARG A 342 -4.19 -21.03 -7.16
CA ARG A 342 -5.31 -20.57 -7.99
C ARG A 342 -5.64 -19.10 -7.75
N VAL A 343 -6.19 -18.50 -8.80
CA VAL A 343 -6.97 -17.26 -8.74
C VAL A 343 -8.45 -17.61 -8.84
N TYR A 344 -9.26 -17.01 -7.98
CA TYR A 344 -10.70 -17.16 -7.93
C TYR A 344 -11.36 -15.84 -8.31
N ALA A 345 -12.40 -15.89 -9.14
CA ALA A 345 -13.33 -14.79 -9.33
C ALA A 345 -14.64 -15.11 -8.62
N LEU A 346 -15.00 -14.27 -7.66
CA LEU A 346 -16.19 -14.42 -6.82
C LEU A 346 -17.14 -13.26 -7.13
N ASP A 347 -18.43 -13.54 -7.21
CA ASP A 347 -19.44 -12.50 -7.24
C ASP A 347 -19.38 -11.69 -5.94
N ALA A 348 -19.24 -10.36 -6.05
CA ALA A 348 -18.99 -9.49 -4.91
C ALA A 348 -20.15 -9.46 -3.90
N ALA A 349 -21.38 -9.70 -4.35
CA ALA A 349 -22.57 -9.65 -3.51
C ALA A 349 -22.86 -10.99 -2.82
N THR A 350 -22.58 -12.10 -3.49
CA THR A 350 -23.02 -13.45 -3.07
C THR A 350 -21.89 -14.39 -2.66
N GLY A 351 -20.64 -14.10 -3.06
CA GLY A 351 -19.51 -15.01 -2.87
C GLY A 351 -19.50 -16.20 -3.82
N GLU A 352 -20.46 -16.28 -4.76
CA GLU A 352 -20.52 -17.37 -5.72
C GLU A 352 -19.32 -17.34 -6.67
N ARG A 353 -18.61 -18.47 -6.78
CA ARG A 353 -17.48 -18.60 -7.69
C ARG A 353 -17.95 -18.55 -9.15
N ARG A 354 -17.52 -17.53 -9.87
CA ARG A 354 -17.69 -17.38 -11.32
C ARG A 354 -16.71 -18.27 -12.09
N TRP A 355 -15.43 -18.22 -11.72
CA TRP A 355 -14.39 -19.08 -12.28
C TRP A 355 -13.22 -19.26 -11.30
N SER A 356 -12.36 -20.24 -11.56
CA SER A 356 -11.03 -20.31 -10.94
C SER A 356 -9.98 -20.85 -11.92
N THR A 357 -8.77 -20.30 -11.85
CA THR A 357 -7.66 -20.61 -12.76
C THR A 357 -6.40 -20.93 -11.98
N ASP A 358 -5.75 -22.04 -12.33
CA ASP A 358 -4.44 -22.44 -11.81
C ASP A 358 -3.34 -21.61 -12.50
N VAL A 359 -2.51 -20.94 -11.69
CA VAL A 359 -1.38 -20.11 -12.14
C VAL A 359 -0.02 -20.71 -11.72
N GLY A 360 0.02 -22.04 -11.57
CA GLY A 360 1.23 -22.85 -11.41
C GLY A 360 1.87 -22.83 -10.04
N GLY A 361 1.54 -21.86 -9.18
CA GLY A 361 2.13 -21.70 -7.86
C GLY A 361 1.35 -20.74 -6.98
N THR A 362 1.59 -20.82 -5.68
CA THR A 362 0.98 -20.00 -4.62
C THR A 362 0.89 -18.51 -5.00
N VAL A 363 -0.27 -17.91 -4.78
CA VAL A 363 -0.52 -16.50 -5.03
C VAL A 363 -0.61 -15.74 -3.70
N LEU A 364 0.49 -15.09 -3.32
CA LEU A 364 0.54 -14.26 -2.09
C LEU A 364 0.54 -12.75 -2.38
N GLY A 365 0.86 -12.36 -3.61
CA GLY A 365 0.98 -10.95 -3.99
C GLY A 365 -0.36 -10.23 -4.12
N SER A 366 -0.28 -8.95 -4.47
CA SER A 366 -1.46 -8.14 -4.78
C SER A 366 -1.98 -8.46 -6.18
N LEU A 367 -3.28 -8.66 -6.33
CA LEU A 367 -3.91 -8.70 -7.64
C LEU A 367 -4.20 -7.28 -8.11
N THR A 368 -3.97 -7.04 -9.39
CA THR A 368 -4.34 -5.79 -10.08
C THR A 368 -5.39 -6.07 -11.13
N VAL A 369 -6.43 -5.26 -11.15
CA VAL A 369 -7.62 -5.43 -11.96
C VAL A 369 -7.73 -4.26 -12.92
N THR A 370 -7.98 -4.55 -14.18
CA THR A 370 -8.32 -3.58 -15.24
C THR A 370 -9.56 -4.08 -15.96
N PRO A 371 -10.22 -3.26 -16.81
CA PRO A 371 -11.34 -3.75 -17.62
C PRO A 371 -10.94 -4.89 -18.56
N GLU A 372 -9.67 -4.98 -18.92
CA GLU A 372 -9.15 -5.92 -19.93
C GLU A 372 -8.49 -7.16 -19.31
N ALA A 373 -7.83 -7.03 -18.16
CA ALA A 373 -7.00 -8.08 -17.58
C ALA A 373 -6.91 -8.03 -16.04
N ILE A 374 -6.68 -9.21 -15.46
CA ILE A 374 -6.22 -9.39 -14.08
C ILE A 374 -4.74 -9.75 -14.10
N LEU A 375 -3.90 -8.92 -13.46
CA LEU A 375 -2.46 -9.17 -13.34
C LEU A 375 -2.15 -9.82 -12.00
N VAL A 376 -1.38 -10.91 -12.03
CA VAL A 376 -1.10 -11.71 -10.83
C VAL A 376 0.30 -12.32 -10.84
N GLY A 377 1.04 -12.09 -9.75
CA GLY A 377 2.33 -12.72 -9.51
C GLY A 377 2.17 -14.09 -8.87
N SER A 378 2.96 -15.07 -9.33
CA SER A 378 2.93 -16.45 -8.84
C SER A 378 4.29 -16.88 -8.29
N TYR A 379 4.24 -17.82 -7.35
CA TYR A 379 5.42 -18.48 -6.80
C TYR A 379 6.12 -19.40 -7.81
N ASP A 380 5.50 -19.68 -8.95
CA ASP A 380 6.16 -20.34 -10.08
C ASP A 380 7.15 -19.44 -10.85
N THR A 381 7.40 -18.22 -10.34
CA THR A 381 8.28 -17.16 -10.88
C THR A 381 7.74 -16.39 -12.07
N ASN A 382 6.45 -16.52 -12.41
CA ASN A 382 5.83 -15.76 -13.49
C ASN A 382 4.95 -14.62 -12.98
N LEU A 383 4.83 -13.58 -13.81
CA LEU A 383 3.70 -12.66 -13.81
C LEU A 383 2.71 -13.13 -14.89
N TYR A 384 1.44 -13.23 -14.53
CA TYR A 384 0.35 -13.62 -15.44
C TYR A 384 -0.57 -12.45 -15.74
N ALA A 385 -1.18 -12.46 -16.92
CA ALA A 385 -2.43 -11.77 -17.18
C ALA A 385 -3.54 -12.79 -17.46
N LEU A 386 -4.67 -12.61 -16.80
CA LEU A 386 -5.87 -13.42 -16.98
C LEU A 386 -6.99 -12.57 -17.59
N ASP A 387 -7.82 -13.18 -18.41
CA ASP A 387 -9.08 -12.61 -18.86
C ASP A 387 -10.04 -12.44 -17.65
N PRO A 388 -10.61 -11.26 -17.40
CA PRO A 388 -11.49 -11.03 -16.25
C PRO A 388 -12.78 -11.84 -16.28
N GLU A 389 -13.31 -12.13 -17.47
CA GLU A 389 -14.61 -12.78 -17.63
C GLU A 389 -14.50 -14.30 -17.54
N THR A 390 -13.46 -14.88 -18.14
CA THR A 390 -13.32 -16.33 -18.24
C THR A 390 -12.21 -16.90 -17.37
N GLY A 391 -11.32 -16.06 -16.84
CA GLY A 391 -10.11 -16.48 -16.12
C GLY A 391 -9.04 -17.09 -17.02
N ALA A 392 -9.19 -17.03 -18.35
CA ALA A 392 -8.22 -17.65 -19.26
C ALA A 392 -6.88 -16.92 -19.20
N VAL A 393 -5.78 -17.67 -19.18
CA VAL A 393 -4.44 -17.07 -19.24
C VAL A 393 -4.25 -16.41 -20.62
N ARG A 394 -4.10 -15.09 -20.64
CA ARG A 394 -3.78 -14.30 -21.85
C ARG A 394 -2.30 -14.44 -22.18
N TRP A 395 -1.45 -14.20 -21.19
CA TRP A 395 0.00 -14.35 -21.30
C TRP A 395 0.65 -14.60 -19.94
N ARG A 396 1.92 -15.00 -19.96
CA ARG A 396 2.79 -15.03 -18.78
C ARG A 396 4.20 -14.56 -19.13
N VAL A 397 4.85 -13.87 -18.22
CA VAL A 397 6.24 -13.42 -18.34
C VAL A 397 7.07 -14.09 -17.23
N PRO A 398 8.13 -14.85 -17.59
CA PRO A 398 9.02 -15.48 -16.60
C PRO A 398 9.96 -14.46 -15.96
N ASN A 399 10.23 -14.64 -14.67
CA ASN A 399 11.13 -13.80 -13.89
C ASN A 399 12.19 -14.65 -13.18
N ARG A 400 13.00 -14.02 -12.32
CA ARG A 400 14.12 -14.68 -11.62
C ARG A 400 13.71 -15.20 -10.25
N GLY A 401 12.74 -14.56 -9.63
CA GLY A 401 12.22 -14.87 -8.31
C GLY A 401 10.69 -14.76 -8.26
N HIS A 402 10.15 -14.85 -7.05
CA HIS A 402 8.71 -14.85 -6.84
C HIS A 402 8.15 -13.42 -6.94
N VAL A 403 7.25 -13.18 -7.89
CA VAL A 403 6.56 -11.89 -8.04
C VAL A 403 5.57 -11.74 -6.90
N THR A 404 5.76 -10.73 -6.05
CA THR A 404 4.92 -10.56 -4.85
C THR A 404 4.47 -9.13 -4.58
N SER A 405 4.94 -8.13 -5.35
CA SER A 405 4.35 -6.79 -5.31
C SER A 405 3.02 -6.74 -6.08
N GLU A 406 2.32 -5.61 -5.99
CA GLU A 406 1.29 -5.24 -6.97
C GLU A 406 1.94 -5.00 -8.34
N PRO A 407 1.43 -5.61 -9.42
CA PRO A 407 1.75 -5.20 -10.79
C PRO A 407 1.00 -3.93 -11.14
N VAL A 408 1.71 -2.91 -11.56
CA VAL A 408 1.15 -1.55 -11.70
C VAL A 408 1.12 -1.17 -13.17
N PRO A 409 -0.06 -1.11 -13.79
CA PRO A 409 -0.17 -0.54 -15.11
C PRO A 409 -0.08 0.99 -15.05
N HIS A 410 0.70 1.57 -15.95
CA HIS A 410 0.83 3.01 -16.14
C HIS A 410 1.33 3.29 -17.56
N ASP A 411 0.60 4.11 -18.32
CA ASP A 411 0.94 4.53 -19.68
C ASP A 411 1.35 3.39 -20.63
N GLY A 412 0.56 2.31 -20.63
CA GLY A 412 0.78 1.12 -21.46
C GLY A 412 1.97 0.25 -21.01
N ARG A 413 2.57 0.54 -19.87
CA ARG A 413 3.62 -0.27 -19.22
C ARG A 413 3.11 -0.93 -17.95
N ILE A 414 3.85 -1.92 -17.46
CA ILE A 414 3.57 -2.59 -16.19
C ILE A 414 4.83 -2.62 -15.33
N TYR A 415 4.75 -2.07 -14.11
CA TYR A 415 5.83 -2.05 -13.14
C TYR A 415 5.57 -2.99 -11.98
N TYR A 416 6.55 -3.80 -11.57
CA TYR A 416 6.42 -4.69 -10.43
C TYR A 416 7.79 -5.08 -9.86
N ALA A 417 7.77 -5.69 -8.67
CA ALA A 417 8.96 -6.19 -8.01
C ALA A 417 8.77 -7.64 -7.51
N GLU A 418 9.88 -8.37 -7.53
CA GLU A 418 9.96 -9.75 -7.08
C GLU A 418 10.88 -9.91 -5.86
N ARG A 419 10.76 -11.06 -5.19
CA ARG A 419 11.71 -11.48 -4.15
C ARG A 419 13.02 -11.93 -4.76
N ALA A 420 14.07 -11.85 -3.95
CA ALA A 420 15.32 -12.54 -4.27
C ALA A 420 15.12 -14.06 -4.31
N ASN A 421 15.90 -14.73 -5.16
CA ASN A 421 16.03 -16.18 -5.15
C ASN A 421 17.03 -16.58 -4.06
N LEU A 422 16.52 -17.25 -3.03
CA LEU A 422 17.27 -17.62 -1.85
C LEU A 422 17.25 -19.14 -1.70
N ARG A 423 18.42 -19.75 -1.63
CA ARG A 423 18.57 -21.18 -1.33
C ARG A 423 18.55 -21.38 0.19
N ASP A 424 17.92 -22.46 0.61
CA ASP A 424 17.88 -22.92 2.01
C ASP A 424 17.25 -21.92 3.01
N TYR A 425 16.49 -20.92 2.53
CA TYR A 425 15.84 -19.91 3.39
C TYR A 425 14.90 -20.50 4.44
N TRP A 426 14.21 -21.59 4.09
CA TRP A 426 13.27 -22.28 4.98
C TRP A 426 13.91 -23.43 5.77
N ASN A 427 15.23 -23.56 5.73
CA ASN A 427 15.95 -24.66 6.35
C ASN A 427 16.78 -24.14 7.53
N ASP A 428 16.27 -24.36 8.75
CA ASP A 428 16.92 -23.91 9.98
C ASP A 428 18.31 -24.55 10.23
N ASP A 429 18.62 -25.67 9.57
CA ASP A 429 19.90 -26.37 9.68
C ASP A 429 20.95 -25.88 8.66
N ARG A 430 20.60 -24.96 7.77
CA ARG A 430 21.47 -24.48 6.70
C ARG A 430 21.50 -22.95 6.64
N GLU A 431 22.64 -22.43 6.21
CA GLU A 431 22.77 -21.00 5.97
C GLU A 431 21.96 -20.61 4.72
N THR A 432 21.16 -19.56 4.85
CA THR A 432 20.47 -18.97 3.70
C THR A 432 21.51 -18.37 2.75
N GLU A 433 21.42 -18.73 1.47
CA GLU A 433 22.31 -18.21 0.43
C GLU A 433 21.52 -17.43 -0.62
N LEU A 434 21.98 -16.21 -0.90
CA LEU A 434 21.50 -15.42 -2.03
C LEU A 434 22.02 -16.01 -3.34
N VAL A 435 21.12 -16.60 -4.12
CA VAL A 435 21.42 -17.13 -5.45
C VAL A 435 21.33 -16.01 -6.49
N GLU A 436 20.23 -15.26 -6.46
CA GLU A 436 20.00 -14.13 -7.37
C GLU A 436 19.21 -13.02 -6.68
N ASN A 437 19.59 -11.76 -6.94
CA ASN A 437 18.84 -10.62 -6.44
C ASN A 437 17.43 -10.60 -7.05
N GLY A 438 16.45 -10.16 -6.26
CA GLY A 438 15.13 -9.81 -6.76
C GLY A 438 15.18 -8.47 -7.46
N HIS A 439 14.42 -8.35 -8.54
CA HIS A 439 14.42 -7.17 -9.39
C HIS A 439 13.11 -6.37 -9.29
N VAL A 440 13.21 -5.10 -9.67
CA VAL A 440 12.09 -4.32 -10.17
C VAL A 440 12.10 -4.40 -11.70
N TYR A 441 10.92 -4.52 -12.30
CA TYR A 441 10.71 -4.71 -13.73
C TYR A 441 9.86 -3.58 -14.30
N CYS A 442 10.08 -3.33 -15.59
CA CYS A 442 9.14 -2.66 -16.49
C CYS A 442 8.85 -3.58 -17.66
N LEU A 443 7.58 -3.85 -17.89
CA LEU A 443 7.10 -4.43 -19.14
C LEU A 443 6.52 -3.34 -20.02
N GLY A 444 6.84 -3.40 -21.30
CA GLY A 444 6.25 -2.53 -22.32
C GLY A 444 5.51 -3.34 -23.37
N PRO A 445 4.80 -2.67 -24.30
CA PRO A 445 4.25 -3.33 -25.47
C PRO A 445 5.38 -4.01 -26.24
N GLY A 446 5.21 -5.29 -26.60
CA GLY A 446 6.11 -5.97 -27.52
C GLY A 446 6.21 -5.24 -28.87
N GLU A 447 7.29 -5.48 -29.60
CA GLU A 447 7.52 -4.90 -30.95
C GLU A 447 6.48 -5.34 -31.98
#